data_AF-A0A8H6T422-F1
#
_entry.id   AF-A0A8H6T422-F1
#
_cell.length_a   1.000
_cell.length_b   1.000
_cell.length_c   1.000
_cell.angle_alpha   90.00
_cell.angle_beta   90.00
_cell.angle_gamma   90.00
#
_symmetry.space_group_name_H-M   'P 1'
#
loop_
_entity.id
_entity.type
_entity.pdbx_description
1 polymer ?
#
loop_
_entity_poly.entity_id
_entity_poly.type
_entity_poly.pdbx_seq_one_letter_code
_entity_poly.pdbx_strand_id
1 'polypeptide(L)'
;MTKRTKKVGITGKYGTRYGASLRKQVKRMEISQHARYTCTFCGKDSVKRTAVGIWNCSSCKKVIAGGAWTVATTSAATVRSTVRRLRDLTEA
;
A
#
# COMPACT_ATOMS: atom_id res chain seq x y z
N MET A 1 -6.19 -26.57 1.63
CA MET A 1 -6.79 -25.52 0.76
C MET A 1 -6.41 -25.76 -0.69
N THR A 2 -7.36 -25.81 -1.62
CA THR A 2 -7.08 -25.96 -3.05
C THR A 2 -7.02 -24.62 -3.77
N LYS A 3 -6.20 -24.54 -4.83
CA LYS A 3 -6.06 -23.33 -5.64
C LYS A 3 -7.32 -23.11 -6.48
N ARG A 4 -8.12 -22.10 -6.12
CA ARG A 4 -9.41 -21.80 -6.78
C ARG A 4 -9.28 -21.13 -8.15
N THR A 5 -8.21 -20.36 -8.40
CA THR A 5 -8.04 -19.63 -9.67
C THR A 5 -6.63 -19.78 -10.23
N LYS A 6 -6.52 -19.91 -11.57
CA LYS A 6 -5.22 -20.02 -12.26
C LYS A 6 -4.51 -18.67 -12.38
N LYS A 7 -5.23 -17.62 -12.82
CA LYS A 7 -4.66 -16.30 -13.18
C LYS A 7 -5.32 -15.10 -12.46
N VAL A 8 -6.63 -15.13 -12.24
CA VAL A 8 -7.42 -13.92 -11.89
C VAL A 8 -7.27 -13.46 -10.43
N GLY A 9 -7.14 -14.36 -9.46
CA GLY A 9 -7.00 -13.99 -8.04
C GLY A 9 -8.16 -13.10 -7.55
N ILE A 10 -7.84 -12.02 -6.82
CA ILE A 10 -8.83 -11.07 -6.26
C ILE A 10 -9.78 -10.46 -7.30
N THR A 11 -9.33 -10.33 -8.55
CA THR A 11 -10.16 -9.80 -9.65
C THR A 11 -11.17 -10.79 -10.20
N GLY A 12 -11.24 -12.00 -9.65
CA GLY A 12 -12.32 -12.95 -9.95
C GLY A 12 -13.71 -12.40 -9.63
N LYS A 13 -13.81 -11.46 -8.68
CA LYS A 13 -15.07 -10.77 -8.34
C LYS A 13 -15.70 -9.98 -9.50
N TYR A 14 -14.91 -9.63 -10.52
CA TYR A 14 -15.39 -8.90 -11.70
C TYR A 14 -15.95 -9.82 -12.79
N GLY A 15 -15.77 -11.14 -12.68
CA GLY A 15 -16.21 -12.10 -13.69
C GLY A 15 -15.61 -11.82 -15.07
N THR A 16 -16.45 -11.87 -16.10
CA THR A 16 -16.05 -11.66 -17.51
C THR A 16 -15.94 -10.18 -17.89
N ARG A 17 -16.47 -9.25 -17.07
CA ARG A 17 -16.60 -7.82 -17.39
C ARG A 17 -15.28 -7.07 -17.49
N TYR A 18 -15.29 -5.93 -18.18
CA TYR A 18 -14.22 -4.91 -18.29
C TYR A 18 -12.97 -5.29 -19.10
N GLY A 19 -12.81 -6.55 -19.50
CA GLY A 19 -11.65 -7.00 -20.29
C GLY A 19 -10.38 -7.29 -19.46
N ALA A 20 -9.46 -8.06 -20.06
CA ALA A 20 -8.33 -8.64 -19.33
C ALA A 20 -7.27 -7.60 -18.91
N SER A 21 -6.99 -6.60 -19.74
CA SER A 21 -5.96 -5.58 -19.48
C SER A 21 -6.30 -4.72 -18.26
N LEU A 22 -7.55 -4.24 -18.18
CA LEU A 22 -8.03 -3.47 -17.03
C LEU A 22 -8.01 -4.31 -15.75
N ARG A 23 -8.47 -5.56 -15.82
CA ARG A 23 -8.41 -6.47 -14.66
C ARG A 23 -6.98 -6.74 -14.19
N LYS A 24 -6.00 -6.87 -15.09
CA LYS A 24 -4.58 -7.04 -14.70
C LYS A 24 -4.03 -5.81 -13.97
N GLN A 25 -4.38 -4.60 -14.41
CA GLN A 25 -3.95 -3.37 -13.74
C GLN A 25 -4.58 -3.24 -12.35
N VAL A 26 -5.90 -3.39 -12.27
CA VAL A 26 -6.66 -3.35 -11.00
C VAL A 26 -6.18 -4.43 -10.05
N LYS A 27 -5.87 -5.65 -10.51
CA LYS A 27 -5.33 -6.73 -9.67
C LYS A 27 -4.12 -6.28 -8.85
N ARG A 28 -3.17 -5.55 -9.46
CA ARG A 28 -1.98 -5.06 -8.75
C ARG A 28 -2.34 -4.05 -7.65
N MET A 29 -3.21 -3.08 -7.98
CA MET A 29 -3.67 -2.07 -7.02
C MET A 29 -4.53 -2.68 -5.91
N GLU A 30 -5.34 -3.69 -6.20
CA GLU A 30 -6.19 -4.34 -5.22
C GLU A 30 -5.41 -5.23 -4.26
N ILE A 31 -4.37 -5.90 -4.74
CA ILE A 31 -3.48 -6.67 -3.87
C ILE A 31 -2.78 -5.73 -2.88
N SER A 32 -2.20 -4.62 -3.36
CA SER A 32 -1.47 -3.71 -2.49
C SER A 32 -2.40 -3.01 -1.48
N GLN A 33 -3.60 -2.56 -1.90
CA GLN A 33 -4.49 -1.85 -0.99
C GLN A 33 -5.05 -2.73 0.14
N HIS A 34 -5.22 -4.02 -0.10
CA HIS A 34 -5.78 -4.98 0.87
C HIS A 34 -4.68 -5.71 1.67
N ALA A 35 -3.41 -5.54 1.30
CA ALA A 35 -2.29 -6.10 2.03
C ALA A 35 -2.20 -5.50 3.44
N ARG A 36 -1.61 -6.28 4.35
CA ARG A 36 -1.13 -5.77 5.63
C ARG A 36 0.32 -5.36 5.49
N TYR A 37 0.69 -4.28 6.16
CA TYR A 37 2.05 -3.75 6.17
C TYR A 37 2.62 -3.73 7.58
N THR A 38 3.94 -3.81 7.66
CA THR A 38 4.70 -3.68 8.91
C THR A 38 4.60 -2.25 9.44
N CYS A 39 4.21 -2.12 10.70
CA CYS A 39 4.12 -0.82 11.37
C CYS A 39 5.52 -0.30 11.73
N THR A 40 5.87 0.91 11.31
CA THR A 40 7.15 1.56 11.70
C THR A 40 7.21 1.93 13.18
N PHE A 41 6.06 2.01 13.86
CA PHE A 41 6.00 2.38 15.28
C PHE A 41 6.10 1.19 16.23
N CYS A 42 5.46 0.06 15.89
CA CYS A 42 5.36 -1.10 16.78
C CYS A 42 5.87 -2.41 16.18
N GLY A 43 6.44 -2.39 14.97
CA GLY A 43 7.05 -3.55 14.30
C GLY A 43 6.09 -4.63 13.80
N LYS A 44 4.79 -4.57 14.11
CA LYS A 44 3.82 -5.62 13.76
C LYS A 44 3.19 -5.41 12.38
N ASP A 45 2.92 -6.50 11.66
CA ASP A 45 2.18 -6.54 10.37
C ASP A 45 0.67 -6.33 10.56
N SER A 46 0.32 -5.12 10.98
CA SER A 46 -1.04 -4.76 11.40
C SER A 46 -1.52 -3.43 10.82
N VAL A 47 -0.73 -2.80 9.97
CA VAL A 47 -1.16 -1.60 9.23
C VAL A 47 -2.07 -2.02 8.08
N LYS A 48 -3.26 -1.45 8.02
CA LYS A 48 -4.24 -1.67 6.94
C LYS A 48 -4.85 -0.33 6.52
N ARG A 49 -5.25 -0.25 5.25
CA ARG A 49 -5.93 0.93 4.69
C ARG A 49 -7.32 1.10 5.30
N THR A 50 -7.62 2.30 5.79
CA THR A 50 -8.96 2.67 6.27
C THR A 50 -9.71 3.47 5.20
N ALA A 51 -9.04 4.46 4.61
CA ALA A 51 -9.56 5.26 3.51
C ALA A 51 -8.42 5.57 2.52
N VAL A 52 -8.73 6.26 1.42
CA VAL A 52 -7.71 6.73 0.47
C VAL A 52 -6.69 7.59 1.23
N GLY A 53 -5.41 7.20 1.19
CA GLY A 53 -4.34 7.93 1.86
C GLY A 53 -4.28 7.79 3.39
N ILE A 54 -5.23 7.09 4.02
CA ILE A 54 -5.29 6.92 5.48
C ILE A 54 -5.06 5.45 5.84
N TRP A 55 -4.00 5.20 6.61
CA TRP A 55 -3.59 3.87 7.03
C TRP A 55 -3.58 3.77 8.55
N ASN A 56 -4.25 2.76 9.11
CA ASN A 56 -4.36 2.57 10.54
C ASN A 56 -3.69 1.26 10.97
N CYS A 57 -2.89 1.34 12.03
CA CYS A 57 -2.32 0.18 12.70
C CYS A 57 -3.30 -0.37 13.75
N SER A 58 -3.80 -1.59 13.56
CA SER A 58 -4.74 -2.17 14.53
C SER A 58 -4.10 -2.45 15.90
N SER A 59 -2.78 -2.68 15.96
CA SER A 59 -2.07 -2.97 17.21
C SER A 59 -1.75 -1.74 18.05
N CYS A 60 -1.15 -0.69 17.47
CA CYS A 60 -0.72 0.49 18.24
C CYS A 60 -1.62 1.72 18.02
N LYS A 61 -2.69 1.59 17.23
CA LYS A 61 -3.68 2.64 16.94
C LYS A 61 -3.12 3.90 16.28
N LYS A 62 -1.87 3.86 15.82
CA LYS A 62 -1.29 4.95 15.02
C LYS A 62 -1.93 5.00 13.64
N VAL A 63 -2.37 6.19 13.27
CA VAL A 63 -2.86 6.54 11.94
C VAL A 63 -1.76 7.26 11.18
N ILE A 64 -1.54 6.86 9.93
CA ILE A 64 -0.46 7.31 9.07
C ILE A 64 -1.06 7.83 7.76
N ALA A 65 -0.62 9.01 7.34
CA ALA A 65 -0.86 9.50 5.99
C ALA A 65 0.09 8.80 5.01
N GLY A 66 -0.47 8.13 4.00
CA GLY A 66 0.27 7.32 3.04
C GLY A 66 -0.25 7.49 1.62
N GLY A 67 0.14 6.58 0.73
CA GLY A 67 -0.36 6.56 -0.64
C GLY A 67 -1.80 6.07 -0.76
N ALA A 68 -2.38 6.23 -1.95
CA ALA A 68 -3.73 5.77 -2.24
C ALA A 68 -3.88 4.24 -2.17
N TRP A 69 -2.86 3.49 -2.62
CA TRP A 69 -2.88 2.02 -2.73
C TRP A 69 -1.74 1.32 -1.98
N THR A 70 -0.74 2.07 -1.51
CA THR A 70 0.41 1.58 -0.74
C THR A 70 0.68 2.53 0.44
N VAL A 71 1.22 2.02 1.56
CA VAL A 71 1.54 2.86 2.74
C VAL A 71 2.57 3.93 2.40
N ALA A 72 3.61 3.58 1.64
CA ALA A 72 4.62 4.51 1.16
C ALA A 72 4.63 4.54 -0.37
N THR A 73 4.70 5.74 -0.95
CA THR A 73 4.93 5.93 -2.39
C THR A 73 6.41 6.13 -2.65
N THR A 74 6.85 5.80 -3.87
CA THR A 74 8.23 6.00 -4.31
C THR A 74 8.61 7.48 -4.25
N SER A 75 7.77 8.36 -4.79
CA SER A 75 7.98 9.81 -4.77
C SER A 75 8.11 10.36 -3.35
N ALA A 76 7.26 9.93 -2.40
CA ALA A 76 7.37 10.38 -1.01
C ALA A 76 8.66 9.86 -0.35
N ALA A 77 9.12 8.65 -0.69
CA ALA A 77 10.39 8.15 -0.19
C ALA A 77 11.57 9.00 -0.70
N THR A 78 11.57 9.40 -1.98
CA THR A 78 12.59 10.27 -2.56
C THR A 78 12.58 11.65 -1.92
N VAL A 79 11.41 12.25 -1.73
CA VAL A 79 11.29 13.57 -1.09
C VAL A 79 11.81 13.51 0.35
N ARG A 80 11.50 12.47 1.12
CA ARG A 80 12.01 12.32 2.50
C ARG A 80 13.53 12.27 2.56
N SER A 81 14.19 11.54 1.65
CA SER A 81 15.66 11.49 1.64
C SER A 81 16.28 12.82 1.19
N THR A 82 15.71 13.47 0.19
CA THR A 82 16.19 14.79 -0.28
C THR A 82 16.04 15.85 0.80
N VAL A 83 14.88 15.94 1.46
CA VAL A 83 14.64 16.92 2.54
C VAL A 83 15.61 16.71 3.69
N ARG A 84 15.86 15.46 4.09
CA ARG A 84 16.85 15.15 5.12
C ARG A 84 18.24 15.65 4.73
N ARG A 85 18.71 15.30 3.53
CA ARG A 85 20.02 15.74 3.02
C ARG A 85 20.16 17.27 2.99
N LEU A 86 19.11 17.98 2.57
CA LEU A 86 19.14 19.44 2.51
C LEU A 86 19.22 20.06 3.91
N ARG A 87 18.53 19.50 4.91
CA ARG A 87 18.62 19.96 6.30
C ARG A 87 20.02 19.78 6.87
N ASP A 88 20.61 18.60 6.66
CA ASP A 88 21.96 18.28 7.13
C ASP A 88 23.00 19.26 6.53
N LEU A 89 22.80 19.74 5.29
CA LEU A 89 23.67 20.72 4.64
C LEU A 89 23.47 22.16 5.14
N THR A 90 22.28 22.51 5.65
CA THR A 90 22.01 23.86 6.17
C THR A 90 22.40 24.04 7.62
N GLU A 91 22.45 22.94 8.39
CA GLU A 91 22.76 22.94 9.83
C GLU A 91 24.24 22.67 10.12
N ALA A 92 25.01 22.23 9.11
CA ALA A 92 26.47 22.08 9.16
C ALA A 92 27.17 23.40 8.82
#